data_AF-A0A2H3B963-F1
#
_entry.id   AF-A0A2H3B963-F1
#
_cell.length_a   1.000
_cell.length_b   1.000
_cell.length_c   1.000
_cell.angle_alpha   90.00
_cell.angle_beta   90.00
_cell.angle_gamma   90.00
#
_symmetry.space_group_name_H-M   'P 1'
#
loop_
_entity.id
_entity.type
_entity.pdbx_description
1 polymer ?
#
loop_
_entity_poly.entity_id
_entity_poly.type
_entity_poly.pdbx_seq_one_letter_code
_entity_poly.pdbx_strand_id
1 'polypeptide(L)'
;MNGNDHTANAMPMDQPLTWRDFLDDPDPLLAALAREIRDTPAQVRAHRKYYSLHQEELQDKARTRAHTRWERNQNLSAGEQTILMERARASQARYRASKWQELADKEKLRREKKKHPELPDLTSTCFFPPPLHDHFDEFQ
;
A
#
# COMPACT_ATOMS: atom_id res chain seq x y z
N MET A 1 -62.96 21.33 4.50
CA MET A 1 -61.64 22.00 4.52
C MET A 1 -60.80 21.33 5.59
N ASN A 2 -59.61 20.87 5.18
CA ASN A 2 -58.42 20.49 5.97
C ASN A 2 -58.60 19.21 6.82
N GLY A 3 -58.07 18.03 6.46
CA GLY A 3 -56.88 17.74 5.66
C GLY A 3 -55.64 18.05 6.49
N ASN A 4 -55.11 17.06 7.22
CA ASN A 4 -53.75 17.03 7.74
C ASN A 4 -53.39 15.57 8.04
N ASP A 5 -53.13 14.83 6.97
CA ASP A 5 -52.30 13.64 6.99
C ASP A 5 -50.90 14.07 7.45
N HIS A 6 -50.56 13.81 8.71
CA HIS A 6 -49.17 13.79 9.15
C HIS A 6 -48.54 12.51 8.60
N THR A 7 -48.20 12.55 7.31
CA THR A 7 -47.31 11.60 6.66
C THR A 7 -45.94 11.77 7.31
N ALA A 8 -45.71 11.06 8.42
CA ALA A 8 -44.37 10.78 8.88
C ALA A 8 -43.66 10.11 7.70
N ASN A 9 -42.74 10.83 7.07
CA ASN A 9 -41.78 10.28 6.13
C ASN A 9 -40.96 9.22 6.89
N ALA A 10 -41.48 7.99 6.94
CA ALA A 10 -40.73 6.83 7.34
C ALA A 10 -39.61 6.68 6.31
N MET A 11 -38.39 7.06 6.70
CA MET A 11 -37.21 6.73 5.91
C MET A 11 -37.19 5.20 5.71
N PRO A 12 -36.89 4.70 4.51
CA PRO A 12 -36.84 3.26 4.26
C PRO A 12 -35.67 2.66 5.04
N MET A 13 -35.95 2.13 6.24
CA MET A 13 -34.98 1.55 7.18
C MET A 13 -34.54 0.12 6.84
N ASP A 14 -34.85 -0.38 5.63
CA ASP A 14 -34.69 -1.79 5.28
C ASP A 14 -33.55 -2.08 4.28
N GLN A 15 -32.79 -1.07 3.84
CA GLN A 15 -31.62 -1.29 3.01
C GLN A 15 -30.34 -1.28 3.85
N PRO A 16 -29.48 -2.32 3.77
CA PRO A 16 -28.19 -2.31 4.45
C PRO A 16 -27.34 -1.17 3.87
N LEU A 17 -26.99 -0.21 4.73
CA LEU A 17 -26.07 0.87 4.39
C LEU A 17 -24.75 0.28 3.86
N THR A 18 -24.30 0.81 2.74
CA THR A 18 -23.05 0.43 2.10
C THR A 18 -22.02 1.55 2.25
N TRP A 19 -20.73 1.24 2.07
CA TRP A 19 -19.67 2.25 2.14
C TRP A 19 -19.88 3.40 1.12
N ARG A 20 -20.67 3.20 0.06
CA ARG A 20 -20.95 4.22 -0.95
C ARG A 20 -21.79 5.36 -0.39
N ASP A 21 -22.67 5.07 0.55
CA ASP A 21 -23.60 6.02 1.15
C ASP A 21 -22.86 7.07 2.01
N PHE A 22 -21.62 6.77 2.41
CA PHE A 22 -20.79 7.63 3.25
C PHE A 22 -19.73 8.43 2.47
N LEU A 23 -19.67 8.34 1.14
CA LEU A 23 -18.62 9.03 0.35
C LEU A 23 -18.71 10.56 0.43
N ASP A 24 -19.94 11.06 0.56
CA ASP A 24 -20.30 12.48 0.64
C ASP A 24 -20.84 12.84 2.04
N ASP A 25 -20.54 12.01 3.05
CA ASP A 25 -20.96 12.26 4.44
C ASP A 25 -20.31 13.55 4.96
N PRO A 26 -21.06 14.44 5.65
CA PRO A 26 -20.50 15.63 6.27
C PRO A 26 -19.47 15.32 7.37
N ASP A 27 -19.48 14.12 7.95
CA ASP A 27 -18.41 13.65 8.84
C ASP A 27 -17.17 13.26 8.03
N PRO A 28 -16.06 14.00 8.16
CA PRO A 28 -14.83 13.73 7.41
C PRO A 28 -14.22 12.37 7.75
N LEU A 29 -14.49 11.80 8.94
CA LEU A 29 -14.00 10.48 9.31
C LEU A 29 -14.72 9.39 8.50
N LEU A 30 -16.05 9.46 8.43
CA LEU A 30 -16.86 8.49 7.68
C LEU A 30 -16.57 8.58 6.17
N ALA A 31 -16.44 9.79 5.63
CA ALA A 31 -16.04 10.01 4.25
C ALA A 31 -14.63 9.49 3.95
N ALA A 32 -13.67 9.64 4.87
CA ALA A 32 -12.34 9.10 4.72
C ALA A 32 -12.34 7.56 4.72
N LEU A 33 -13.09 6.91 5.62
CA LEU A 33 -13.21 5.46 5.67
C LEU A 33 -13.89 4.89 4.43
N ALA A 34 -14.94 5.55 3.93
CA ALA A 34 -15.61 5.19 2.68
C ALA A 34 -14.65 5.24 1.48
N ARG A 35 -13.83 6.30 1.40
CA ARG A 35 -12.79 6.45 0.37
C ARG A 35 -11.70 5.40 0.50
N GLU A 36 -11.25 5.07 1.72
CA GLU A 36 -10.29 3.99 1.93
C GLU A 36 -10.86 2.65 1.41
N ILE A 37 -12.11 2.34 1.73
CA ILE A 37 -12.75 1.10 1.28
C ILE A 37 -12.88 1.09 -0.25
N ARG A 38 -13.25 2.21 -0.88
CA ARG A 38 -13.34 2.36 -2.33
C ARG A 38 -12.01 2.10 -3.02
N ASP A 39 -10.96 2.73 -2.52
CA ASP A 39 -9.65 2.81 -3.16
C ASP A 39 -8.78 1.58 -2.82
N THR A 40 -9.15 0.81 -1.79
CA THR A 40 -8.48 -0.44 -1.44
C THR A 40 -8.81 -1.55 -2.45
N PRO A 41 -7.79 -2.17 -3.11
CA PRO A 41 -8.01 -3.28 -4.03
C PRO A 41 -8.72 -4.47 -3.38
N ALA A 42 -9.55 -5.18 -4.16
CA ALA A 42 -10.33 -6.31 -3.67
C ALA A 42 -9.46 -7.40 -3.01
N GLN A 43 -8.27 -7.67 -3.55
CA GLN A 43 -7.32 -8.62 -2.97
C GLN A 43 -6.85 -8.19 -1.57
N VAL A 44 -6.56 -6.91 -1.38
CA VAL A 44 -6.12 -6.37 -0.07
C VAL A 44 -7.26 -6.46 0.94
N ARG A 45 -8.51 -6.17 0.52
CA ARG A 45 -9.70 -6.35 1.37
C ARG A 45 -9.89 -7.81 1.77
N ALA A 46 -9.75 -8.73 0.82
CA ALA A 46 -9.85 -10.17 1.08
C ALA A 46 -8.76 -10.66 2.05
N HIS A 47 -7.51 -10.22 1.88
CA HIS A 47 -6.42 -10.52 2.81
C HIS A 47 -6.71 -9.98 4.21
N ARG A 48 -7.07 -8.69 4.33
CA ARG A 48 -7.43 -8.08 5.63
C ARG A 48 -8.52 -8.87 6.33
N LYS A 49 -9.58 -9.25 5.61
CA LYS A 49 -10.66 -10.08 6.14
C LYS A 49 -10.16 -11.47 6.59
N TYR A 50 -9.35 -12.13 5.76
CA TYR A 50 -8.79 -13.44 6.09
C TYR A 50 -7.94 -13.39 7.36
N TYR A 51 -6.98 -12.46 7.46
CA TYR A 51 -6.12 -12.34 8.63
C TYR A 51 -6.87 -11.94 9.89
N SER A 52 -7.90 -11.09 9.77
CA SER A 52 -8.73 -10.70 10.92
C SER A 52 -9.57 -11.88 11.42
N LEU A 53 -10.15 -12.67 10.52
CA LEU A 53 -10.99 -13.81 10.89
C LEU A 53 -10.19 -14.98 11.49
N HIS A 54 -8.98 -15.23 10.97
CA HIS A 54 -8.16 -16.39 11.34
C HIS A 54 -6.99 -16.00 12.26
N GLN A 55 -7.05 -14.83 12.91
CA GLN A 55 -5.91 -14.30 13.66
C GLN A 55 -5.42 -15.28 14.73
N GLU A 56 -6.34 -15.81 15.54
CA GLU A 56 -6.01 -16.75 16.63
C GLU A 56 -5.41 -18.05 16.08
N GLU A 57 -6.04 -18.65 15.08
CA GLU A 57 -5.54 -19.88 14.44
C GLU A 57 -4.14 -19.68 13.83
N LEU A 58 -3.90 -18.53 13.18
CA LEU A 58 -2.59 -18.21 12.61
C LEU A 58 -1.53 -18.02 13.71
N GLN A 59 -1.90 -17.43 14.85
CA GLN A 59 -1.02 -17.29 15.99
C GLN A 59 -0.68 -18.66 16.61
N ASP A 60 -1.66 -19.54 16.78
CA ASP A 60 -1.44 -20.88 17.33
C ASP A 60 -0.57 -21.74 16.40
N LYS A 61 -0.82 -21.66 15.08
CA LYS A 61 0.04 -22.28 14.08
C LYS A 61 1.47 -21.74 14.15
N ALA A 62 1.65 -20.43 14.34
CA ALA A 62 2.98 -19.83 14.48
C ALA A 62 3.68 -20.31 15.76
N ARG A 63 2.98 -20.34 16.91
CA ARG A 63 3.51 -20.84 18.20
C ARG A 63 3.93 -22.30 18.10
N THR A 64 3.07 -23.14 17.53
CA THR A 64 3.35 -24.58 17.35
C THR A 64 4.59 -24.79 16.48
N ARG A 65 4.69 -24.09 15.35
CA ARG A 65 5.86 -24.19 14.47
C ARG A 65 7.14 -23.72 15.17
N ALA A 66 7.07 -22.64 15.93
CA ALA A 66 8.21 -22.13 16.70
C ALA A 66 8.68 -23.16 17.73
N HIS A 67 7.73 -23.76 18.47
CA HIS A 67 8.00 -24.82 19.43
C HIS A 67 8.67 -26.04 18.77
N THR A 68 8.06 -26.60 17.73
CA THR A 68 8.61 -27.76 17.01
C THR A 68 10.00 -27.48 16.46
N ARG A 69 10.24 -26.28 15.95
CA ARG A 69 11.57 -25.90 15.45
C ARG A 69 12.58 -25.79 16.59
N TRP A 70 12.17 -25.24 17.73
CA TRP A 70 13.02 -25.14 18.91
C TRP A 70 13.41 -26.53 19.43
N GLU A 71 12.45 -27.44 19.60
CA GLU A 71 12.71 -28.82 20.03
C GLU A 71 13.66 -29.55 19.08
N ARG A 72 13.43 -29.43 17.76
CA ARG A 72 14.34 -30.01 16.76
C ARG A 72 15.76 -29.49 16.91
N ASN A 73 15.92 -28.18 17.14
CA ASN A 73 17.24 -27.59 17.33
C ASN A 73 17.90 -28.05 18.65
N GLN A 74 17.15 -28.27 19.72
CA GLN A 74 17.69 -28.81 20.98
C GLN A 74 18.19 -30.25 20.81
N ASN A 75 17.55 -31.03 19.95
CA ASN A 75 17.93 -32.42 19.69
C ASN A 75 19.09 -32.58 18.71
N LEU A 76 19.62 -31.48 18.14
CA LEU A 76 20.79 -31.54 17.27
C LEU A 76 22.07 -31.74 18.09
N SER A 77 23.00 -32.51 17.55
CA SER A 77 24.35 -32.62 18.11
C SER A 77 25.10 -31.28 18.04
N ALA A 78 26.12 -31.12 18.90
CA ALA A 78 26.95 -29.91 18.91
C ALA A 78 27.58 -29.61 17.54
N GLY A 79 27.97 -30.65 16.77
CA GLY A 79 28.50 -30.48 15.42
C GLY A 79 27.48 -29.92 14.45
N GLU A 80 26.25 -30.44 14.46
CA GLU A 80 25.16 -29.96 13.59
C GLU A 80 24.71 -28.54 13.94
N GLN A 81 24.65 -28.20 15.24
CA GLN A 81 24.37 -26.85 15.69
C GLN A 81 25.43 -25.85 15.18
N THR A 82 26.71 -26.24 15.26
CA THR A 82 27.83 -25.43 14.78
C THR A 82 27.71 -25.15 13.28
N ILE A 83 27.43 -26.18 12.47
CA ILE A 83 27.22 -26.05 11.02
C ILE A 83 26.07 -25.09 10.70
N LEU A 84 24.95 -25.19 11.42
CA LEU A 84 23.81 -24.28 11.24
C LEU A 84 24.17 -22.83 11.58
N MET A 85 24.89 -22.60 12.69
CA MET A 85 25.31 -21.27 13.10
C MET A 85 26.29 -20.65 12.09
N GLU A 86 27.25 -21.43 11.60
CA GLU A 86 28.19 -20.98 10.57
C GLU A 86 27.47 -20.61 9.27
N ARG A 87 26.52 -21.44 8.83
CA ARG A 87 25.71 -21.15 7.64
C ARG A 87 24.89 -19.88 7.80
N ALA A 88 24.32 -19.65 8.98
CA ALA A 88 23.58 -18.43 9.30
C ALA A 88 24.51 -17.20 9.25
N ARG A 89 25.69 -17.28 9.89
CA ARG A 89 26.70 -16.22 9.88
C ARG A 89 27.18 -15.90 8.46
N ALA A 90 27.52 -16.91 7.67
CA ALA A 90 27.97 -16.75 6.29
C ALA A 90 26.89 -16.09 5.41
N SER A 91 25.64 -16.48 5.57
CA SER A 91 24.51 -15.88 4.85
C SER A 91 24.31 -14.42 5.25
N GLN A 92 24.40 -14.11 6.55
CA GLN A 92 24.29 -12.74 7.03
C GLN A 92 25.45 -11.86 6.55
N ALA A 93 26.67 -12.38 6.53
CA ALA A 93 27.84 -11.68 6.00
C ALA A 93 27.66 -11.34 4.52
N ARG A 94 27.19 -12.30 3.71
CA ARG A 94 26.90 -12.08 2.28
C ARG A 94 25.82 -11.02 2.06
N TYR A 95 24.73 -11.08 2.83
CA TYR A 95 23.68 -10.08 2.75
C TYR A 95 24.21 -8.67 3.07
N ARG A 96 24.98 -8.54 4.16
CA ARG A 96 25.60 -7.27 4.54
C ARG A 96 26.53 -6.77 3.43
N ALA A 97 27.44 -7.61 2.94
CA ALA A 97 28.36 -7.24 1.86
C ALA A 97 27.62 -6.73 0.62
N SER A 98 26.55 -7.41 0.21
CA SER A 98 25.69 -6.97 -0.89
C SER A 98 25.06 -5.60 -0.62
N LYS A 99 24.59 -5.35 0.61
CA LYS A 99 24.05 -4.03 0.99
C LYS A 99 25.10 -2.93 1.00
N TRP A 100 26.32 -3.21 1.46
CA TRP A 100 27.41 -2.25 1.38
C TRP A 100 27.73 -1.90 -0.08
N GLN A 101 27.74 -2.89 -0.97
CA GLN A 101 27.96 -2.66 -2.40
C GLN A 101 26.86 -1.79 -3.01
N GLU A 102 25.59 -2.11 -2.74
CA GLU A 102 24.44 -1.32 -3.22
C GLU A 102 24.53 0.16 -2.78
N LEU A 103 24.98 0.40 -1.55
CA LEU A 103 25.19 1.76 -1.04
C LEU A 103 26.37 2.46 -1.71
N ALA A 104 27.48 1.74 -1.94
CA ALA A 104 28.64 2.26 -2.64
C ALA A 104 28.29 2.65 -4.10
N ASP A 105 27.51 1.82 -4.79
CA ASP A 105 27.06 2.08 -6.16
C ASP A 105 26.14 3.31 -6.22
N LYS A 106 25.20 3.42 -5.28
CA LYS A 106 24.33 4.60 -5.14
C LYS A 106 25.13 5.88 -4.89
N GLU A 107 26.12 5.83 -4.02
CA GLU A 107 26.99 6.98 -3.72
C GLU A 107 27.84 7.37 -4.93
N LYS A 108 28.39 6.39 -5.66
CA LYS A 108 29.12 6.64 -6.91
C LYS A 108 28.23 7.33 -7.95
N LEU A 109 27.01 6.83 -8.15
CA LEU A 109 26.03 7.45 -9.04
C LEU A 109 25.69 8.89 -8.63
N ARG A 110 25.54 9.16 -7.33
CA ARG A 110 25.32 10.53 -6.83
C ARG A 110 26.49 11.45 -7.13
N ARG A 111 27.73 10.96 -7.03
CA ARG A 111 28.94 11.73 -7.35
C ARG A 111 29.08 12.00 -8.84
N GLU A 112 28.76 11.02 -9.68
CA GLU A 112 28.76 11.18 -11.14
C GLU A 112 27.72 12.23 -11.58
N LYS A 113 26.49 12.18 -11.04
CA LYS A 113 25.46 13.21 -11.27
C LYS A 113 25.89 14.62 -10.83
N LYS A 114 26.73 14.74 -9.80
CA LYS A 114 27.28 16.04 -9.38
C LYS A 114 28.43 16.52 -10.27
N LYS A 115 29.19 15.61 -10.88
CA LYS A 115 30.31 15.92 -11.78
C LYS A 115 29.86 16.31 -13.18
N HIS A 116 28.75 15.75 -13.63
CA HIS A 116 28.03 16.18 -14.83
C HIS A 116 26.72 16.84 -14.41
N PRO A 117 26.74 18.09 -13.92
CA PRO A 117 25.53 18.90 -13.83
C PRO A 117 25.15 19.29 -15.26
N GLU A 118 24.67 18.33 -16.06
CA GLU A 118 23.99 18.70 -17.28
C GLU A 118 22.69 19.40 -16.87
N LEU A 119 22.71 20.70 -17.16
CA LEU A 119 21.64 21.62 -17.52
C LEU A 119 20.20 21.24 -17.11
N PRO A 120 19.43 22.19 -16.55
CA PRO A 120 18.01 21.95 -16.31
C PRO A 120 17.36 21.43 -17.60
N ASP A 121 16.62 20.34 -17.44
CA ASP A 121 15.80 19.71 -18.46
C ASP A 121 14.85 20.76 -19.05
N LEU A 122 15.24 21.41 -20.15
CA LEU A 122 14.40 22.33 -20.92
C LEU A 122 13.37 21.54 -21.77
N THR A 123 12.79 20.50 -21.18
CA THR A 123 11.60 19.83 -21.70
C THR A 123 10.34 20.16 -20.90
N SER A 124 10.46 20.94 -19.81
CA SER A 124 9.32 21.59 -19.15
C SER A 124 9.06 22.99 -19.70
N THR A 125 9.02 23.13 -21.02
CA THR A 125 8.35 24.28 -21.62
C THR A 125 6.86 23.96 -21.59
N CYS A 126 6.16 24.51 -20.60
CA CYS A 126 4.73 24.72 -20.66
C CYS A 126 4.44 25.66 -21.84
N PHE A 127 4.42 25.13 -23.06
CA PHE A 127 3.93 25.85 -24.23
C PHE A 127 2.41 25.70 -24.20
N PHE A 128 1.75 26.64 -23.52
CA PHE A 128 0.34 26.92 -23.77
C PHE A 128 0.23 27.23 -25.27
N PRO A 129 -0.52 26.46 -26.08
CA PRO A 129 -0.89 26.96 -27.39
C PRO A 129 -1.79 28.19 -27.17
N PRO A 130 -1.56 29.32 -27.88
CA PRO A 130 -2.47 30.44 -27.82
C PRO A 130 -3.84 30.01 -28.36
N PRO A 131 -4.94 30.58 -27.85
CA PRO A 131 -6.25 30.31 -28.41
C PRO A 131 -6.27 30.76 -29.87
N LEU A 132 -6.62 29.85 -30.77
CA LEU A 132 -6.94 30.19 -32.15
C LEU A 132 -8.14 31.14 -32.09
N HIS A 133 -7.90 32.41 -32.41
CA HIS A 133 -8.96 33.33 -32.73
C HIS A 133 -9.69 32.79 -33.97
N ASP A 134 -10.98 32.48 -33.79
CA ASP A 134 -11.92 32.30 -34.89
C ASP A 134 -11.97 33.61 -35.70
N HIS A 135 -11.25 33.63 -36.81
CA HIS A 135 -11.55 34.47 -37.95
C HIS A 135 -11.75 33.55 -39.14
N PHE A 136 -13.00 33.16 -39.37
CA PHE A 136 -13.46 32.70 -40.67
C PHE A 136 -14.58 33.66 -41.10
N ASP A 137 -14.15 34.85 -41.51
CA ASP A 137 -14.93 35.65 -42.45
C ASP A 137 -14.69 35.07 -43.84
N GLU A 138 -15.80 34.63 -44.44
CA GLU A 138 -16.22 35.06 -45.78
C GLU A 138 -15.25 34.79 -46.94
N PHE A 139 -15.51 33.73 -47.72
CA PHE A 139 -15.35 33.79 -49.17
C PHE A 139 -16.41 32.94 -49.87
N GLN A 140 -17.14 33.66 -50.74
CA GLN A 140 -18.21 33.34 -51.70
C GLN A 140 -18.33 31.91 -52.24
#